data_AF-A0A7H4P3V6-F1
#
_entry.id   AF-A0A7H4P3V6-F1
#
_cell.length_a   1.000
_cell.length_b   1.000
_cell.length_c   1.000
_cell.angle_alpha   90.00
_cell.angle_beta   90.00
_cell.angle_gamma   90.00
#
_symmetry.space_group_name_H-M   'P 1'
#
loop_
_entity.id
_entity.type
_entity.pdbx_description
1 polymer ?
#
loop_
_entity_poly.entity_id
_entity_poly.type
_entity_poly.pdbx_seq_one_letter_code
_entity_poly.pdbx_strand_id
1 'polypeptide(L)'
;MTIRSCKFLLNKVKISAVAIAAALLLAHCGSKPPVSLVTPMPPATRQPTLPKSYEPVRGVWLTTVSRLDWPPLESVNGGITADRRIALQQQALTAKLDNLKSLGINTVFFQVKPDGTALWPSKILPWSDMLTGKIGEDPGYDPLKFMLDEAHKRGMRVHAWFNPYRVSVNTRPKTVTELNGTLSQVPASVYVLHPEWIRTSGDRFRARSGHPGSARLDNQYRGGSRGALSG
;
A
#
# COMPACT_ATOMS: atom_id res chain seq x y z
N MET A 1 93.63 23.35 -38.39
CA MET A 1 94.20 24.26 -37.37
C MET A 1 93.99 23.61 -36.01
N THR A 2 95.08 23.34 -35.30
CA THR A 2 95.17 22.41 -34.18
C THR A 2 95.19 23.16 -32.85
N ILE A 3 94.26 22.91 -31.92
CA ILE A 3 94.41 23.26 -30.48
C ILE A 3 93.61 22.21 -29.69
N ARG A 4 94.27 21.16 -29.18
CA ARG A 4 94.89 20.99 -27.85
C ARG A 4 93.90 20.83 -26.68
N SER A 5 94.05 19.64 -26.10
CA SER A 5 93.58 19.10 -24.83
C SER A 5 93.68 20.06 -23.63
N CYS A 6 92.71 19.95 -22.71
CA CYS A 6 92.96 20.14 -21.28
C CYS A 6 91.99 19.28 -20.47
N LYS A 7 92.52 18.32 -19.71
CA LYS A 7 91.77 17.52 -18.72
C LYS A 7 91.41 18.42 -17.54
N PHE A 8 90.17 18.34 -17.05
CA PHE A 8 89.88 18.69 -15.66
C PHE A 8 89.14 17.55 -14.98
N LEU A 9 89.70 17.18 -13.83
CA LEU A 9 89.33 16.07 -12.96
C LEU A 9 87.94 16.23 -12.33
N LEU A 10 87.30 15.08 -12.14
CA LEU A 10 86.42 14.67 -11.04
C LEU A 10 85.45 15.70 -10.43
N ASN A 11 84.15 15.35 -10.44
CA ASN A 11 83.47 15.19 -9.15
C ASN A 11 82.31 14.18 -9.21
N LYS A 12 82.56 12.96 -8.73
CA LYS A 12 81.60 11.87 -8.56
C LYS A 12 80.72 12.10 -7.32
N VAL A 13 79.86 13.12 -7.27
CA VAL A 13 79.00 13.32 -6.08
C VAL A 13 77.55 13.75 -6.38
N LYS A 14 77.15 14.00 -7.63
CA LYS A 14 75.82 14.59 -7.90
C LYS A 14 74.91 13.82 -8.86
N ILE A 15 74.99 12.48 -8.88
CA ILE A 15 74.10 11.65 -9.75
C ILE A 15 73.08 10.83 -8.94
N SER A 16 73.15 10.80 -7.61
CA SER A 16 72.28 9.93 -6.80
C SER A 16 70.97 10.55 -6.30
N ALA A 17 70.70 11.84 -6.56
CA ALA A 17 69.50 12.50 -6.00
C ALA A 17 68.27 12.51 -6.93
N VAL A 18 68.44 12.32 -8.24
CA VAL A 18 67.33 12.50 -9.20
C VAL A 18 66.53 11.20 -9.42
N ALA A 19 67.12 10.03 -9.18
CA ALA A 19 66.44 8.74 -9.40
C ALA A 19 65.46 8.33 -8.28
N ILE A 20 65.58 8.90 -7.07
CA ILE A 20 64.72 8.53 -5.93
C ILE A 20 63.42 9.36 -5.90
N ALA A 21 63.42 10.57 -6.46
CA ALA A 21 62.24 11.44 -6.47
C ALA A 21 61.14 10.98 -7.45
N ALA A 22 61.49 10.26 -8.53
CA ALA A 22 60.52 9.79 -9.53
C ALA A 22 59.79 8.49 -9.11
N ALA A 23 60.37 7.69 -8.20
CA ALA A 23 59.75 6.44 -7.73
C ALA A 23 58.72 6.64 -6.61
N LEU A 24 58.73 7.79 -5.92
CA LEU A 24 57.81 8.10 -4.82
C LEU A 24 56.50 8.76 -5.27
N LEU A 25 56.39 9.15 -6.55
CA LEU A 25 55.19 9.80 -7.11
C LEU A 25 54.18 8.85 -7.77
N LEU A 26 54.47 7.55 -7.87
CA LEU A 26 53.57 6.54 -8.46
C LEU A 26 52.91 5.60 -7.44
N ALA A 27 53.10 5.82 -6.14
CA ALA A 27 52.56 4.96 -5.08
C ALA A 27 51.43 5.62 -4.24
N HIS A 28 50.71 6.60 -4.80
CA HIS A 28 49.66 7.34 -4.07
C HIS A 28 48.21 7.11 -4.55
N CYS A 29 47.95 6.05 -5.34
CA CYS A 29 46.58 5.58 -5.58
C CYS A 29 46.19 4.50 -4.56
N GLY A 30 46.01 4.90 -3.30
CA GLY A 30 45.28 4.11 -2.32
C GLY A 30 43.80 4.48 -2.38
N SER A 31 43.02 3.86 -3.25
CA SER A 31 41.56 4.00 -3.24
C SER A 31 41.00 3.30 -2.00
N LYS A 32 40.60 4.07 -0.97
CA LYS A 32 39.79 3.52 0.12
C LYS A 32 38.41 3.18 -0.48
N PRO A 33 37.93 1.92 -0.41
CA PRO A 33 36.56 1.62 -0.81
C PRO A 33 35.60 2.44 0.07
N PRO A 34 34.46 2.90 -0.46
CA PRO A 34 33.49 3.65 0.33
C PRO A 34 33.02 2.78 1.49
N VAL A 35 33.07 3.35 2.70
CA VAL A 35 32.51 2.72 3.90
C VAL A 35 31.02 2.50 3.67
N SER A 36 30.59 1.25 3.68
CA SER A 36 29.18 0.89 3.60
C SER A 36 28.43 1.54 4.76
N LEU A 37 27.49 2.43 4.45
CA LEU A 37 26.58 3.06 5.43
C LEU A 37 25.46 2.11 5.88
N VAL A 38 25.54 0.83 5.55
CA VAL A 38 24.57 -0.17 6.00
C VAL A 38 24.91 -0.54 7.44
N THR A 39 24.12 0.00 8.38
CA THR A 39 24.10 -0.49 9.76
C THR A 39 23.88 -2.00 9.74
N PRO A 40 24.80 -2.83 10.27
CA PRO A 40 24.57 -4.26 10.35
C PRO A 40 23.33 -4.51 11.22
N MET A 41 22.38 -5.29 10.71
CA MET A 41 21.20 -5.68 11.47
C MET A 41 21.63 -6.42 12.74
N PRO A 42 21.02 -6.14 13.90
CA PRO A 42 21.27 -6.92 15.10
C PRO A 42 20.92 -8.40 14.83
N PRO A 43 21.65 -9.34 15.44
CA PRO A 43 21.37 -10.76 15.29
C PRO A 43 19.91 -11.03 15.67
N ALA A 44 19.18 -11.69 14.77
CA ALA A 44 17.79 -12.04 15.03
C ALA A 44 17.69 -12.93 16.28
N THR A 45 17.11 -12.39 17.34
CA THR A 45 16.71 -13.18 18.51
C THR A 45 15.78 -14.29 18.01
N ARG A 46 16.14 -15.56 18.27
CA ARG A 46 15.29 -16.70 17.88
C ARG A 46 13.91 -16.49 18.50
N GLN A 47 12.90 -16.29 17.66
CA GLN A 47 11.51 -16.25 18.11
C GLN A 47 11.16 -17.61 18.75
N PRO A 48 10.39 -17.62 19.85
CA PRO A 48 9.85 -18.87 20.40
C PRO A 48 9.12 -19.62 19.29
N THR A 49 9.55 -20.85 19.00
CA THR A 49 8.87 -21.74 18.07
C THR A 49 7.55 -22.17 18.71
N LEU A 50 6.50 -21.38 18.50
CA LEU A 50 5.13 -21.84 18.67
C LEU A 50 4.90 -22.98 17.66
N PRO A 51 4.30 -24.12 18.06
CA PRO A 51 3.85 -25.11 17.10
C PRO A 51 2.69 -24.50 16.31
N LYS A 52 2.99 -23.84 15.19
CA LYS A 52 1.95 -23.48 14.21
C LYS A 52 1.53 -24.78 13.54
N SER A 53 0.45 -25.39 14.02
CA SER A 53 -0.34 -26.23 13.12
C SER A 53 -0.82 -25.31 12.00
N TYR A 54 -0.17 -25.40 10.85
CA TYR A 54 -0.60 -24.65 9.67
C TYR A 54 -1.85 -25.33 9.14
N GLU A 55 -3.02 -24.94 9.63
CA GLU A 55 -4.26 -25.31 8.96
C GLU A 55 -4.20 -24.79 7.50
N PRO A 56 -4.38 -25.66 6.49
CA PRO A 56 -4.42 -25.22 5.10
C PRO A 56 -5.48 -24.13 4.91
N VAL A 57 -5.13 -23.10 4.15
CA VAL A 57 -6.07 -22.01 3.81
C VAL A 57 -7.14 -22.57 2.86
N ARG A 58 -8.39 -22.53 3.30
CA ARG A 58 -9.58 -22.72 2.45
C ARG A 58 -10.27 -21.37 2.39
N GLY A 59 -9.84 -20.59 1.41
CA GLY A 59 -10.16 -19.17 1.29
C GLY A 59 -11.16 -18.87 0.20
N VAL A 60 -11.99 -17.85 0.40
CA VAL A 60 -12.86 -17.28 -0.63
C VAL A 60 -12.69 -15.76 -0.70
N TRP A 61 -12.79 -15.19 -1.90
CA TRP A 61 -12.94 -13.75 -2.07
C TRP A 61 -14.39 -13.35 -1.88
N LEU A 62 -14.62 -12.29 -1.10
CA LEU A 62 -15.93 -11.69 -0.93
C LEU A 62 -15.85 -10.26 -1.47
N THR A 63 -16.41 -10.08 -2.67
CA THR A 63 -16.27 -8.89 -3.51
C THR A 63 -17.36 -7.88 -3.22
N THR A 64 -16.97 -6.62 -3.02
CA THR A 64 -17.91 -5.52 -2.72
C THR A 64 -18.09 -4.54 -3.86
N VAL A 65 -17.09 -4.42 -4.74
CA VAL A 65 -17.19 -3.59 -5.93
C VAL A 65 -18.37 -4.03 -6.78
N SER A 66 -19.14 -3.06 -7.25
CA SER A 66 -20.37 -3.29 -8.03
C SER A 66 -21.42 -4.14 -7.30
N ARG A 67 -21.29 -4.32 -5.98
CA ARG A 67 -22.18 -5.15 -5.15
C ARG A 67 -22.29 -6.59 -5.67
N LEU A 68 -21.17 -7.13 -6.20
CA LEU A 68 -21.14 -8.45 -6.85
C LEU A 68 -21.50 -9.59 -5.89
N ASP A 69 -20.85 -9.64 -4.73
CA ASP A 69 -21.18 -10.63 -3.70
C ASP A 69 -22.00 -10.01 -2.57
N TRP A 70 -21.62 -8.80 -2.14
CA TRP A 70 -22.24 -8.08 -1.02
C TRP A 70 -21.95 -6.56 -1.14
N PRO A 71 -22.79 -5.65 -0.62
CA PRO A 71 -24.10 -5.88 -0.05
C PRO A 71 -25.17 -6.19 -1.12
N PRO A 72 -26.31 -6.77 -0.72
CA PRO A 72 -27.38 -7.08 -1.67
C PRO A 72 -27.99 -5.79 -2.27
N LEU A 73 -28.41 -5.83 -3.53
CA LEU A 73 -28.85 -4.65 -4.28
C LEU A 73 -30.08 -3.98 -3.65
N GLU A 74 -30.99 -4.77 -3.08
CA GLU A 74 -32.16 -4.29 -2.35
C GLU A 74 -31.82 -3.50 -1.09
N SER A 75 -30.58 -3.58 -0.57
CA SER A 75 -30.16 -2.75 0.56
C SER A 75 -29.83 -1.31 0.16
N VAL A 76 -29.62 -1.05 -1.13
CA VAL A 76 -29.25 0.29 -1.63
C VAL A 76 -30.32 0.88 -2.54
N ASN A 77 -31.09 0.03 -3.21
CA ASN A 77 -32.16 0.44 -4.10
C ASN A 77 -33.51 0.55 -3.36
N GLY A 78 -34.43 1.36 -3.90
CA GLY A 78 -35.84 1.30 -3.49
C GLY A 78 -36.27 2.21 -2.34
N GLY A 79 -35.46 3.20 -1.94
CA GLY A 79 -35.88 4.24 -0.98
C GLY A 79 -36.18 3.72 0.43
N ILE A 80 -35.44 2.68 0.86
CA ILE A 80 -35.60 2.08 2.18
C ILE A 80 -34.96 2.91 3.30
N THR A 81 -35.40 2.69 4.55
CA THR A 81 -34.82 3.34 5.74
C THR A 81 -33.39 2.84 6.02
N ALA A 82 -32.61 3.64 6.76
CA ALA A 82 -31.27 3.26 7.19
C ALA A 82 -31.27 1.94 7.99
N ASP A 83 -32.19 1.79 8.94
CA ASP A 83 -32.31 0.58 9.75
C ASP A 83 -32.60 -0.66 8.89
N ARG A 84 -33.48 -0.52 7.89
CA ARG A 84 -33.79 -1.63 6.98
C ARG A 84 -32.58 -2.01 6.12
N ARG A 85 -31.84 -1.03 5.63
CA ARG A 85 -30.60 -1.23 4.88
C ARG A 85 -29.56 -1.97 5.72
N ILE A 86 -29.28 -1.49 6.93
CA ILE A 86 -28.32 -2.10 7.86
C ILE A 86 -28.72 -3.55 8.15
N ALA A 87 -30.00 -3.80 8.47
CA ALA A 87 -30.50 -5.15 8.74
C ALA A 87 -30.31 -6.10 7.54
N LEU A 88 -30.64 -5.65 6.32
CA LEU A 88 -30.45 -6.47 5.10
C LEU A 88 -28.96 -6.78 4.87
N GLN A 89 -28.09 -5.78 5.05
CA GLN A 89 -26.65 -5.94 4.87
C GLN A 89 -26.06 -6.92 5.88
N GLN A 90 -26.42 -6.78 7.16
CA GLN A 90 -25.99 -7.67 8.23
C GLN A 90 -26.50 -9.10 8.02
N GLN A 91 -27.81 -9.27 7.77
CA GLN A 91 -28.43 -10.57 7.54
C GLN A 91 -27.79 -11.30 6.35
N ALA A 92 -27.59 -10.61 5.22
CA ALA A 92 -26.97 -11.20 4.04
C ALA A 92 -25.51 -11.61 4.28
N LEU A 93 -24.76 -10.85 5.08
CA LEU A 93 -23.38 -11.17 5.41
C LEU A 93 -23.30 -12.38 6.35
N THR A 94 -24.11 -12.40 7.41
CA THR A 94 -24.22 -13.53 8.34
C THR A 94 -24.59 -14.81 7.62
N ALA A 95 -25.62 -14.77 6.75
CA ALA A 95 -26.05 -15.93 5.97
C ALA A 95 -24.94 -16.45 5.04
N LYS A 96 -24.16 -15.55 4.41
CA LYS A 96 -22.99 -15.94 3.62
C LYS A 96 -21.92 -16.63 4.47
N LEU A 97 -21.59 -16.07 5.63
CA LEU A 97 -20.60 -16.66 6.53
C LEU A 97 -21.03 -18.04 7.05
N ASP A 98 -22.31 -18.23 7.37
CA ASP A 98 -22.87 -19.53 7.76
C ASP A 98 -22.72 -20.56 6.63
N ASN A 99 -23.06 -20.18 5.40
CA ASN A 99 -22.90 -21.06 4.25
C ASN A 99 -21.42 -21.37 3.95
N LEU A 100 -20.53 -20.38 4.04
CA LEU A 100 -19.09 -20.62 3.86
C LEU A 100 -18.55 -21.57 4.94
N LYS A 101 -18.99 -21.41 6.19
CA LYS A 101 -18.61 -22.29 7.28
C LYS A 101 -19.10 -23.73 7.07
N SER A 102 -20.33 -23.92 6.61
CA SER A 102 -20.88 -25.26 6.34
C SER A 102 -20.13 -25.97 5.20
N LEU A 103 -19.58 -25.21 4.25
CA LEU A 103 -18.70 -25.70 3.19
C LEU A 103 -17.24 -25.91 3.62
N GLY A 104 -16.91 -25.69 4.90
CA GLY A 104 -15.58 -25.89 5.45
C GLY A 104 -14.57 -24.77 5.16
N ILE A 105 -15.01 -23.62 4.63
CA ILE A 105 -14.16 -22.44 4.42
C ILE A 105 -13.70 -21.90 5.77
N ASN A 106 -12.41 -21.56 5.87
CA ASN A 106 -11.80 -21.05 7.10
C ASN A 106 -11.24 -19.62 6.97
N THR A 107 -11.22 -19.07 5.75
CA THR A 107 -10.65 -17.74 5.49
C THR A 107 -11.50 -16.95 4.49
N VAL A 108 -11.76 -15.68 4.77
CA VAL A 108 -12.42 -14.74 3.85
C VAL A 108 -11.49 -13.59 3.49
N PHE A 109 -11.31 -13.35 2.18
CA PHE A 109 -10.65 -12.16 1.66
C PHE A 109 -11.72 -11.09 1.36
N PHE A 110 -11.99 -10.25 2.35
CA PHE A 110 -13.07 -9.27 2.31
C PHE A 110 -12.62 -7.97 1.65
N GLN A 111 -13.31 -7.53 0.59
CA GLN A 111 -12.96 -6.31 -0.14
C GLN A 111 -13.37 -5.06 0.63
N VAL A 112 -12.48 -4.57 1.51
CA VAL A 112 -12.75 -3.37 2.33
C VAL A 112 -12.54 -2.07 1.57
N LYS A 113 -11.67 -2.07 0.54
CA LYS A 113 -11.37 -0.91 -0.31
C LYS A 113 -11.57 -1.28 -1.79
N PRO A 114 -12.80 -1.19 -2.33
CA PRO A 114 -13.08 -1.54 -3.73
C PRO A 114 -12.46 -0.54 -4.72
N ASP A 115 -12.41 0.74 -4.36
CA ASP A 115 -11.88 1.87 -5.14
C ASP A 115 -11.39 3.00 -4.22
N GLY A 116 -11.53 4.28 -4.60
CA GLY A 116 -11.12 5.44 -3.81
C GLY A 116 -11.96 5.69 -2.56
N THR A 117 -12.67 4.68 -2.05
CA THR A 117 -13.59 4.72 -0.93
C THR A 117 -13.37 3.55 0.04
N ALA A 118 -13.96 3.62 1.23
CA ALA A 118 -13.78 2.65 2.31
C ALA A 118 -15.11 2.04 2.80
N LEU A 119 -15.04 0.78 3.24
CA LEU A 119 -16.12 0.07 3.96
C LEU A 119 -15.85 -0.01 5.47
N TRP A 120 -15.12 0.98 6.00
CA TRP A 120 -14.80 1.14 7.42
C TRP A 120 -14.72 2.65 7.73
N PRO A 121 -14.83 3.08 9.01
CA PRO A 121 -14.72 4.49 9.39
C PRO A 121 -13.29 4.99 9.21
N SER A 122 -12.97 5.40 7.98
CA SER A 122 -11.62 5.82 7.58
C SER A 122 -11.42 7.32 7.84
N LYS A 123 -10.23 7.68 8.31
CA LYS A 123 -9.80 9.08 8.46
C LYS A 123 -9.25 9.70 7.17
N ILE A 124 -9.12 8.90 6.11
CA ILE A 124 -8.42 9.28 4.86
C ILE A 124 -9.15 8.87 3.58
N LEU A 125 -10.25 8.12 3.67
CA LEU A 125 -11.07 7.72 2.53
C LEU A 125 -12.55 7.98 2.84
N PRO A 126 -13.31 8.57 1.91
CA PRO A 126 -14.75 8.70 2.08
C PRO A 126 -15.41 7.30 2.12
N TRP A 127 -16.60 7.23 2.71
CA TRP A 127 -17.43 6.03 2.67
C TRP A 127 -17.75 5.59 1.24
N SER A 128 -17.80 4.28 1.05
CA SER A 128 -18.11 3.68 -0.25
C SER A 128 -19.58 3.78 -0.60
N ASP A 129 -19.86 4.16 -1.84
CA ASP A 129 -21.22 4.11 -2.37
C ASP A 129 -21.79 2.69 -2.28
N MET A 130 -20.95 1.64 -2.28
CA MET A 130 -21.41 0.25 -2.15
C MET A 130 -22.41 0.04 -1.00
N LEU A 131 -22.29 0.81 0.09
CA LEU A 131 -23.12 0.69 1.29
C LEU A 131 -24.42 1.50 1.24
N THR A 132 -24.44 2.67 0.62
CA THR A 132 -25.55 3.67 0.70
C THR A 132 -26.09 4.08 -0.67
N GLY A 133 -25.32 3.85 -1.72
CA GLY A 133 -25.56 4.35 -3.08
C GLY A 133 -24.94 5.71 -3.37
N LYS A 134 -24.28 6.34 -2.39
CA LYS A 134 -23.64 7.66 -2.54
C LYS A 134 -22.24 7.67 -1.91
N ILE A 135 -21.28 8.23 -2.64
CA ILE A 135 -19.91 8.39 -2.11
C ILE A 135 -19.91 9.34 -0.90
N GLY A 136 -19.29 8.89 0.18
CA GLY A 136 -19.09 9.66 1.41
C GLY A 136 -20.27 9.69 2.39
N GLU A 137 -21.42 9.11 2.04
CA GLU A 137 -22.56 8.99 2.96
C GLU A 137 -22.27 7.93 4.02
N ASP A 138 -22.39 8.31 5.31
CA ASP A 138 -22.18 7.41 6.45
C ASP A 138 -23.26 6.30 6.45
N PRO A 139 -22.86 5.01 6.45
CA PRO A 139 -23.80 3.92 6.47
C PRO A 139 -24.55 3.74 7.81
N GLY A 140 -24.16 4.42 8.89
CA GLY A 140 -24.80 4.33 10.21
C GLY A 140 -24.29 3.17 11.07
N TYR A 141 -23.31 2.40 10.60
CA TYR A 141 -22.64 1.32 11.34
C TYR A 141 -21.25 1.05 10.77
N ASP A 142 -20.39 0.31 11.47
CA ASP A 142 -19.09 -0.14 10.94
C ASP A 142 -19.21 -1.54 10.30
N PRO A 143 -19.19 -1.66 8.96
CA PRO A 143 -19.34 -2.95 8.28
C PRO A 143 -18.13 -3.86 8.44
N LEU A 144 -16.93 -3.29 8.52
CA LEU A 144 -15.71 -4.07 8.72
C LEU A 144 -15.71 -4.67 10.12
N LYS A 145 -16.03 -3.88 11.14
CA LYS A 145 -16.16 -4.41 12.51
C LYS A 145 -17.19 -5.54 12.58
N PHE A 146 -18.38 -5.33 12.00
CA PHE A 146 -19.42 -6.36 11.97
C PHE A 146 -18.95 -7.65 11.25
N MET A 147 -18.27 -7.52 10.10
CA MET A 147 -17.70 -8.65 9.38
C MET A 147 -16.69 -9.44 10.22
N LEU A 148 -15.80 -8.75 10.94
CA LEU A 148 -14.81 -9.39 11.80
C LEU A 148 -15.48 -10.13 12.96
N ASP A 149 -16.39 -9.46 13.66
CA ASP A 149 -17.10 -10.03 14.80
C ASP A 149 -17.85 -11.32 14.39
N GLU A 150 -18.58 -11.29 13.27
CA GLU A 150 -19.33 -12.44 12.78
C GLU A 150 -18.45 -13.57 12.23
N ALA A 151 -17.35 -13.24 11.56
CA ALA A 151 -16.41 -14.25 11.07
C ALA A 151 -15.66 -14.93 12.23
N HIS A 152 -15.23 -14.17 13.23
CA HIS A 152 -14.53 -14.70 14.40
C HIS A 152 -15.41 -15.60 15.26
N LYS A 153 -16.71 -15.29 15.42
CA LYS A 153 -17.69 -16.21 16.04
C LYS A 153 -17.74 -17.58 15.38
N ARG A 154 -17.41 -17.67 14.09
CA ARG A 154 -17.39 -18.92 13.30
C ARG A 154 -15.99 -19.54 13.20
N GLY A 155 -14.99 -18.97 13.88
CA GLY A 155 -13.60 -19.40 13.78
C GLY A 155 -13.00 -19.19 12.39
N MET A 156 -13.49 -18.19 11.63
CA MET A 156 -12.97 -17.85 10.30
C MET A 156 -11.98 -16.69 10.40
N ARG A 157 -10.89 -16.76 9.64
CA ARG A 157 -9.93 -15.67 9.49
C ARG A 157 -10.41 -14.67 8.44
N VAL A 158 -10.18 -13.38 8.67
CA VAL A 158 -10.48 -12.34 7.70
C VAL A 158 -9.20 -11.66 7.24
N HIS A 159 -9.03 -11.58 5.92
CA HIS A 159 -7.96 -10.82 5.28
C HIS A 159 -8.57 -9.63 4.55
N ALA A 160 -8.18 -8.42 4.92
CA ALA A 160 -8.64 -7.22 4.26
C ALA A 160 -8.02 -7.09 2.86
N TRP A 161 -8.87 -7.03 1.83
CA TRP A 161 -8.49 -6.88 0.43
C TRP A 161 -8.66 -5.42 -0.03
N PHE A 162 -7.58 -4.87 -0.59
CA PHE A 162 -7.51 -3.50 -1.08
C PHE A 162 -7.29 -3.46 -2.59
N ASN A 163 -7.98 -2.55 -3.27
CA ASN A 163 -7.57 -2.07 -4.57
C ASN A 163 -6.74 -0.77 -4.42
N PRO A 164 -5.42 -0.80 -4.65
CA PRO A 164 -4.56 0.33 -4.27
C PRO A 164 -4.80 1.57 -5.12
N TYR A 165 -4.87 1.41 -6.45
CA TYR A 165 -4.84 2.53 -7.39
C TYR A 165 -6.18 2.88 -8.03
N ARG A 166 -7.22 2.07 -7.86
CA ARG A 166 -8.55 2.42 -8.39
C ARG A 166 -9.12 3.58 -7.58
N VAL A 167 -9.57 4.62 -8.28
CA VAL A 167 -10.26 5.78 -7.69
C VAL A 167 -11.75 5.69 -7.97
N SER A 168 -12.14 5.33 -9.19
CA SER A 168 -13.52 5.02 -9.54
C SER A 168 -13.59 3.81 -10.48
N VAL A 169 -14.76 3.17 -10.54
CA VAL A 169 -15.05 2.10 -11.50
C VAL A 169 -15.56 2.60 -12.85
N ASN A 170 -15.96 3.87 -12.93
CA ASN A 170 -16.46 4.50 -14.15
C ASN A 170 -16.17 6.03 -14.16
N THR A 171 -16.27 6.68 -15.32
CA THR A 171 -16.12 8.15 -15.50
C THR A 171 -17.42 8.84 -15.87
N ARG A 172 -18.58 8.29 -15.49
CA ARG A 172 -19.89 8.84 -15.83
C ARG A 172 -20.10 10.19 -15.12
N PRO A 173 -20.90 11.11 -15.68
CA PRO A 173 -21.17 12.42 -15.07
C PRO A 173 -21.65 12.32 -13.62
N LYS A 174 -22.55 11.38 -13.30
CA LYS A 174 -23.02 11.16 -11.92
C LYS A 174 -21.86 10.88 -10.95
N THR A 175 -20.95 9.98 -11.32
CA THR A 175 -19.78 9.64 -10.49
C THR A 175 -18.83 10.83 -10.34
N VAL A 176 -18.62 11.61 -11.41
CA VAL A 176 -17.80 12.84 -11.34
C VAL A 176 -18.43 13.87 -10.39
N THR A 177 -19.75 14.07 -10.48
CA THR A 177 -20.48 14.99 -9.58
C THR A 177 -20.36 14.57 -8.12
N GLU A 178 -20.54 13.28 -7.81
CA GLU A 178 -20.39 12.76 -6.45
C GLU A 178 -18.96 12.93 -5.93
N LEU A 179 -17.95 12.59 -6.74
CA LEU A 179 -16.55 12.78 -6.37
C LEU A 179 -16.23 14.25 -6.09
N ASN A 180 -16.68 15.17 -6.94
CA ASN A 180 -16.53 16.61 -6.73
C ASN A 180 -17.23 17.10 -5.46
N GLY A 181 -18.41 16.54 -5.15
CA GLY A 181 -19.18 16.85 -3.94
C GLY A 181 -18.48 16.46 -2.64
N THR A 182 -17.48 15.57 -2.68
CA THR A 182 -16.72 15.17 -1.48
C THR A 182 -15.83 16.29 -0.92
N LEU A 183 -15.61 17.40 -1.63
CA LEU A 183 -14.75 18.49 -1.17
C LEU A 183 -15.22 19.10 0.16
N SER A 184 -16.53 19.09 0.43
CA SER A 184 -17.11 19.55 1.69
C SER A 184 -17.22 18.46 2.76
N GLN A 185 -16.79 17.23 2.47
CA GLN A 185 -16.86 16.09 3.38
C GLN A 185 -15.49 15.83 4.03
N VAL A 186 -15.51 15.16 5.20
CA VAL A 186 -14.29 14.73 5.89
C VAL A 186 -14.35 13.21 6.10
N PRO A 187 -13.43 12.43 5.52
CA PRO A 187 -12.40 12.82 4.55
C PRO A 187 -12.93 12.95 3.11
N ALA A 188 -12.40 13.90 2.35
CA ALA A 188 -12.69 14.08 0.93
C ALA A 188 -12.00 13.03 0.04
N SER A 189 -12.50 12.84 -1.19
CA SER A 189 -11.90 11.90 -2.14
C SER A 189 -10.52 12.36 -2.61
N VAL A 190 -9.60 11.41 -2.81
CA VAL A 190 -8.30 11.65 -3.47
C VAL A 190 -8.47 12.29 -4.85
N TYR A 191 -9.62 12.06 -5.50
CA TYR A 191 -9.94 12.69 -6.78
C TYR A 191 -9.94 14.22 -6.72
N VAL A 192 -10.47 14.80 -5.64
CA VAL A 192 -10.55 16.26 -5.45
C VAL A 192 -9.34 16.81 -4.71
N LEU A 193 -8.76 16.04 -3.79
CA LEU A 193 -7.60 16.47 -2.99
C LEU A 193 -6.31 16.50 -3.81
N HIS A 194 -6.16 15.56 -4.74
CA HIS A 194 -4.94 15.37 -5.52
C HIS A 194 -5.25 15.10 -7.01
N PRO A 195 -5.89 16.05 -7.72
CA PRO A 195 -6.24 15.88 -9.13
C PRO A 195 -5.02 15.58 -10.01
N GLU A 196 -3.83 16.06 -9.63
CA GLU A 196 -2.57 15.81 -10.34
C GLU A 196 -2.13 14.35 -10.27
N TRP A 197 -2.65 13.56 -9.32
CA TRP A 197 -2.40 12.12 -9.20
C TRP A 197 -3.33 11.30 -10.10
N ILE A 198 -4.43 11.87 -10.57
CA ILE A 198 -5.47 11.13 -11.27
C ILE A 198 -5.13 10.95 -12.75
N ARG A 199 -5.35 9.74 -13.25
CA ARG A 199 -5.27 9.39 -14.66
C ARG A 199 -6.53 8.67 -15.09
N THR A 200 -7.00 8.98 -16.29
CA THR A 200 -8.08 8.25 -16.94
C THR A 200 -7.50 7.05 -17.68
N SER A 201 -8.02 5.87 -17.42
CA SER A 201 -7.63 4.62 -18.06
C SER A 201 -8.88 3.89 -18.51
N GLY A 202 -9.15 3.93 -19.82
CA GLY A 202 -10.45 3.55 -20.36
C GLY A 202 -11.55 4.42 -19.79
N ASP A 203 -12.59 3.79 -19.27
CA ASP A 203 -13.73 4.44 -18.62
C ASP A 203 -13.53 4.63 -17.11
N ARG A 204 -12.31 4.60 -16.56
CA ARG A 204 -12.07 4.60 -15.10
C ARG A 204 -11.06 5.64 -14.65
N PHE A 205 -11.23 6.16 -13.42
CA PHE A 205 -10.19 6.93 -12.76
C PHE A 205 -9.25 6.05 -11.95
N ARG A 206 -7.95 6.29 -12.09
CA ARG A 206 -6.88 5.62 -11.34
C ARG A 206 -5.87 6.62 -10.81
N ALA A 207 -5.33 6.35 -9.63
CA ALA A 207 -4.16 7.03 -9.13
C ALA A 207 -2.93 6.60 -9.95
N ARG A 208 -2.05 7.55 -10.27
CA ARG A 208 -0.82 7.33 -11.02
C ARG A 208 0.12 6.43 -10.23
N SER A 209 0.43 5.26 -10.79
CA SER A 209 1.51 4.39 -10.28
C SER A 209 2.86 5.10 -10.46
N GLY A 210 3.70 5.05 -9.42
CA GLY A 210 5.02 5.70 -9.40
C GLY A 210 5.06 7.17 -8.95
N HIS A 211 3.92 7.80 -8.63
CA HIS A 211 3.93 9.10 -7.97
C HIS A 211 4.21 8.92 -6.45
N PRO A 212 5.17 9.63 -5.84
CA PRO A 212 5.54 9.40 -4.44
C PRO A 212 4.39 9.62 -3.44
N GLY A 213 3.42 10.48 -3.77
CA GLY A 213 2.21 10.70 -2.98
C GLY A 213 1.24 9.51 -3.01
N SER A 214 1.03 8.88 -4.18
CA SER A 214 0.09 7.76 -4.32
C SER A 214 0.58 6.49 -3.62
N ALA A 215 1.90 6.23 -3.63
CA ALA A 215 2.49 5.13 -2.88
C ALA A 215 2.39 5.32 -1.36
N ARG A 216 2.51 6.58 -0.89
CA ARG A 216 2.35 6.92 0.54
C ARG A 216 0.90 6.73 1.01
N LEU A 217 -0.08 7.08 0.17
CA LEU A 217 -1.49 6.79 0.46
C LEU A 217 -1.76 5.28 0.60
N ASP A 218 -1.20 4.43 -0.26
CA ASP A 218 -1.39 2.97 -0.14
C ASP A 218 -0.92 2.45 1.23
N ASN A 219 0.23 2.92 1.70
CA ASN A 219 0.74 2.57 3.03
C ASN A 219 -0.16 3.12 4.15
N GLN A 220 -0.72 4.32 4.01
CA GLN A 220 -1.66 4.87 4.98
C GLN A 220 -2.97 4.07 5.04
N TYR A 221 -3.49 3.59 3.90
CA TYR A 221 -4.66 2.71 3.87
C TYR A 221 -4.42 1.41 4.63
N ARG A 222 -3.22 0.82 4.47
CA ARG A 222 -2.83 -0.38 5.23
C ARG A 222 -2.69 -0.09 6.73
N GLY A 223 -2.20 1.09 7.11
CA GLY A 223 -2.08 1.49 8.52
C GLY A 223 -3.44 1.70 9.19
N GLY A 224 -4.33 2.48 8.56
CA GLY A 224 -5.66 2.77 9.10
C GLY A 224 -6.53 1.52 9.24
N SER A 225 -6.42 0.59 8.29
CA SER A 225 -7.13 -0.68 8.38
C SER A 225 -6.55 -1.62 9.43
N ARG A 226 -5.24 -1.66 9.66
CA ARG A 226 -4.69 -2.44 10.80
C ARG A 226 -5.28 -1.98 12.13
N GLY A 227 -5.46 -0.67 12.32
CA GLY A 227 -6.15 -0.13 13.49
C GLY A 227 -7.60 -0.62 13.60
N ALA A 228 -8.31 -0.73 12.48
CA ALA A 228 -9.67 -1.29 12.43
C ALA A 228 -9.71 -2.82 12.62
N LEU A 229 -8.65 -3.54 12.24
CA LEU A 229 -8.53 -4.99 12.38
C LEU A 229 -8.04 -5.44 13.77
N SER A 230 -7.50 -4.53 14.58
CA SER A 230 -6.95 -4.82 15.92
C SER A 230 -7.90 -4.52 17.09
N GLY A 231 -9.08 -3.96 16.81
CA GLY A 231 -10.10 -3.60 17.80
C GLY A 231 -11.21 -4.63 17.96
#